data_AF-A0A7K3S3J8-F1
#
_entry.id   AF-A0A7K3S3J8-F1
#
_cell.length_a   1.000
_cell.length_b   1.000
_cell.length_c   1.000
_cell.angle_alpha   90.00
_cell.angle_beta   90.00
_cell.angle_gamma   90.00
#
_symmetry.space_group_name_H-M   'P 1'
#
loop_
_entity.id
_entity.type
_entity.pdbx_description
1 polymer ?
#
loop_
_entity_poly.entity_id
_entity_poly.type
_entity_poly.pdbx_seq_one_letter_code
_entity_poly.pdbx_strand_id
1 'polypeptide(L)' 'MTGDDAHTPHIPLAHRVPDLGALELLLAVARHGSLGRAARDVGITQPAASSRVRSMERQLGVTLLDRSPRGSRLTDA' A
#
# COMPACT_ATOMS: atom_id res chain seq x y z
N MET A 1 30.71 -20.73 24.10
CA MET A 1 29.49 -21.27 24.73
C MET A 1 28.77 -20.08 25.35
N THR A 2 27.68 -19.50 24.85
CA THR A 2 26.81 -19.76 23.69
C THR A 2 26.02 -18.46 23.44
N GLY A 3 25.64 -18.20 22.20
CA GLY A 3 24.88 -17.03 21.74
C GLY A 3 25.71 -16.33 20.68
N ASP A 4 25.83 -16.86 19.46
CA ASP A 4 24.78 -16.76 18.43
C ASP A 4 24.01 -15.44 18.54
N ASP A 5 24.75 -14.34 18.44
CA ASP A 5 24.23 -13.04 18.03
C ASP A 5 23.66 -13.21 16.62
N ALA A 6 22.44 -13.74 16.55
CA ALA A 6 21.67 -13.83 15.32
C ALA A 6 21.55 -12.41 14.76
N HIS A 7 22.37 -12.10 13.76
CA HIS A 7 22.27 -10.91 12.95
C HIS A 7 20.90 -10.91 12.28
N THR A 8 19.90 -10.40 13.00
CA THR A 8 18.61 -10.09 12.40
C THR A 8 18.93 -8.97 11.42
N PRO A 9 18.83 -9.19 10.10
CA PRO A 9 19.13 -8.14 9.15
C PRO A 9 18.16 -6.99 9.44
N HIS A 10 18.69 -5.88 9.95
CA HIS A 10 17.93 -4.64 10.12
C HIS A 10 17.67 -4.10 8.72
N ILE A 11 16.57 -4.55 8.12
CA ILE A 11 16.09 -4.00 6.85
C ILE A 11 15.78 -2.53 7.12
N PRO A 12 16.48 -1.57 6.48
CA PRO A 12 16.23 -0.16 6.72
C PRO A 12 14.78 0.17 6.37
N LEU A 13 14.11 0.95 7.23
CA LEU A 13 12.71 1.37 7.02
C LEU A 13 12.49 1.96 5.63
N ALA A 14 13.49 2.67 5.10
CA ALA A 14 13.47 3.27 3.77
C ALA A 14 13.10 2.28 2.64
N HIS A 15 13.42 0.98 2.78
CA HIS A 15 13.03 -0.03 1.79
C HIS A 15 11.58 -0.49 1.92
N ARG A 16 10.92 -0.27 3.06
CA ARG A 16 9.54 -0.67 3.34
C ARG A 16 8.54 0.48 3.30
N VAL A 17 9.01 1.73 3.38
CA VAL A 17 8.15 2.91 3.36
C VAL A 17 7.72 3.22 1.91
N PRO A 18 6.43 3.20 1.60
CA PRO A 18 5.93 3.60 0.29
C PRO A 18 6.16 5.10 0.05
N ASP A 19 6.21 5.53 -1.21
CA ASP A 19 6.28 6.95 -1.54
C ASP A 19 5.02 7.72 -1.05
N LEU A 20 5.15 9.03 -0.88
CA LEU A 20 4.05 9.87 -0.37
C LEU A 20 2.79 9.79 -1.26
N GLY A 21 2.96 9.76 -2.59
CA GLY A 21 1.84 9.66 -3.53
C GLY A 21 1.07 8.34 -3.40
N ALA A 22 1.74 7.28 -2.97
CA ALA A 22 1.13 6.00 -2.66
C ALA A 22 0.29 6.09 -1.37
N LEU A 23 0.79 6.76 -0.34
CA LEU A 23 0.05 7.00 0.91
C LEU A 23 -1.16 7.92 0.68
N GLU A 24 -1.01 8.97 -0.13
CA GLU A 24 -2.11 9.85 -0.55
C GLU A 24 -3.21 9.08 -1.29
N LEU A 25 -2.81 8.18 -2.20
CA LEU A 25 -3.75 7.31 -2.90
C LEU A 25 -4.51 6.39 -1.94
N LEU A 26 -3.83 5.79 -0.94
CA LEU A 26 -4.46 4.93 0.05
C LEU A 26 -5.52 5.70 0.87
N LEU A 27 -5.18 6.92 1.31
CA LEU A 27 -6.10 7.81 2.02
C LEU A 27 -7.29 8.22 1.14
N ALA A 28 -7.06 8.51 -0.14
CA ALA A 28 -8.14 8.79 -1.08
C ALA A 28 -9.06 7.59 -1.26
N VAL A 29 -8.54 6.35 -1.29
CA VAL A 29 -9.39 5.15 -1.33
C VAL A 29 -10.25 5.04 -0.07
N ALA A 30 -9.69 5.31 1.11
CA ALA A 30 -10.44 5.31 2.36
C ALA A 30 -11.61 6.31 2.36
N ARG A 31 -11.39 7.51 1.78
CA ARG A 31 -12.42 8.56 1.66
C ARG A 31 -13.50 8.20 0.64
N HIS A 32 -13.11 7.68 -0.52
CA HIS A 32 -14.01 7.50 -1.66
C HIS A 32 -14.66 6.11 -1.75
N GLY A 33 -14.11 5.11 -1.06
CA GLY A 33 -14.53 3.70 -1.18
C GLY A 33 -14.35 3.13 -2.60
N SER A 34 -13.51 3.75 -3.43
CA SER A 34 -13.35 3.41 -4.83
C SER A 34 -11.95 3.77 -5.32
N LEU A 35 -11.22 2.78 -5.84
CA LEU A 35 -9.90 3.00 -6.45
C LEU A 35 -9.97 3.92 -7.67
N GLY A 36 -11.05 3.84 -8.46
CA GLY A 36 -11.23 4.69 -9.63
C GLY A 36 -11.52 6.16 -9.28
N ARG A 37 -12.29 6.43 -8.21
CA ARG A 37 -12.49 7.81 -7.73
C ARG A 37 -11.23 8.36 -7.06
N ALA A 38 -10.58 7.55 -6.24
CA ALA A 38 -9.30 7.91 -5.62
C ALA A 38 -8.23 8.25 -6.66
N ALA A 39 -8.12 7.47 -7.74
CA ALA A 39 -7.19 7.75 -8.84
C ALA A 39 -7.44 9.13 -9.47
N ARG A 40 -8.71 9.48 -9.73
CA ARG A 40 -9.07 10.80 -10.28
C ARG A 40 -8.76 11.93 -9.31
N ASP A 41 -9.03 11.72 -8.02
CA ASP A 41 -8.77 12.69 -6.95
C ASP A 41 -7.28 13.03 -6.85
N VAL A 42 -6.40 12.04 -6.97
CA VAL A 42 -4.93 12.23 -6.96
C VAL A 42 -4.33 12.47 -8.35
N GLY A 43 -5.17 12.71 -9.38
CA GLY A 43 -4.72 13.10 -10.71
C GLY A 43 -4.05 12.01 -11.56
N ILE A 44 -4.34 10.73 -11.32
CA ILE A 44 -3.78 9.60 -12.08
C ILE A 44 -4.85 8.69 -12.69
N THR A 45 -4.43 7.83 -13.61
CA THR A 45 -5.33 6.82 -14.19
C THR A 45 -5.60 5.68 -13.20
N GLN A 46 -6.76 5.04 -13.30
CA GLN A 46 -7.09 3.88 -12.46
C GLN A 46 -6.10 2.70 -12.61
N PRO A 47 -5.58 2.37 -13.82
CA PRO A 47 -4.51 1.37 -13.96
C PRO A 47 -3.23 1.76 -13.22
N ALA A 48 -2.82 3.03 -13.27
CA ALA A 48 -1.65 3.54 -12.53
C ALA A 48 -1.86 3.42 -11.01
N ALA A 49 -3.04 3.83 -10.53
CA ALA A 49 -3.43 3.66 -9.13
C ALA A 49 -3.38 2.18 -8.69
N SER A 50 -3.92 1.28 -9.50
CA SER A 50 -3.88 -0.15 -9.20
C SER A 50 -2.46 -0.73 -9.19
N SER A 51 -1.57 -0.25 -10.07
CA SER A 51 -0.17 -0.66 -10.08
C SER A 51 0.55 -0.19 -8.82
N ARG A 52 0.33 1.07 -8.43
CA ARG A 52 0.90 1.69 -7.24
C ARG A 52 0.47 0.98 -5.95
N VAL A 53 -0.83 0.69 -5.79
CA VAL A 53 -1.33 -0.11 -4.65
C VAL A 53 -0.68 -1.49 -4.60
N ARG A 54 -0.65 -2.22 -5.72
CA ARG A 54 0.00 -3.55 -5.75
C ARG A 54 1.48 -3.47 -5.39
N SER A 55 2.17 -2.40 -5.78
CA SER A 55 3.58 -2.20 -5.41
C SER A 55 3.73 -1.96 -3.92
N MET A 56 2.87 -1.13 -3.35
CA MET A 56 2.82 -0.88 -1.91
C MET A 56 2.55 -2.18 -1.13
N GLU A 57 1.54 -2.97 -1.53
CA GLU A 57 1.21 -4.24 -0.89
C GLU A 57 2.38 -5.23 -0.92
N ARG A 58 3.09 -5.34 -2.06
CA ARG A 58 4.30 -6.17 -2.16
C ARG A 58 5.43 -5.67 -1.27
N GLN A 59 5.64 -4.36 -1.20
CA GLN A 59 6.70 -3.74 -0.41
C GLN A 59 6.47 -3.94 1.09
N LEU A 60 5.21 -3.84 1.53
CA LEU A 60 4.80 -4.01 2.92
C LEU A 60 4.57 -5.47 3.31
N GLY A 61 4.33 -6.36 2.33
CA GLY A 61 4.01 -7.77 2.57
C GLY A 61 2.60 -7.99 3.11
N VAL A 62 1.70 -7.02 2.94
CA VAL A 62 0.30 -7.08 3.42
C VAL A 62 -0.65 -6.62 2.33
N THR A 63 -1.84 -7.21 2.31
CA THR A 63 -2.94 -6.74 1.47
C THR A 63 -3.60 -5.54 2.15
N LEU A 64 -3.69 -4.42 1.43
CA LEU A 64 -4.21 -3.17 1.98
C LEU A 64 -5.63 -2.87 1.53
N LEU A 65 -6.04 -3.38 0.36
CA LEU A 65 -7.37 -3.12 -0.19
C LEU A 65 -8.19 -4.40 -0.41
N ASP A 66 -9.38 -4.44 0.18
CA ASP A 66 -10.44 -5.35 -0.23
C ASP A 66 -11.17 -4.81 -1.45
N ARG A 67 -11.17 -5.60 -2.53
CA ARG A 67 -11.79 -5.24 -3.80
C ARG A 67 -13.06 -6.06 -4.02
N SER A 68 -14.13 -5.38 -4.39
CA SER A 68 -15.40 -6.01 -4.74
C SER A 68 -16.10 -5.24 -5.87
N PRO A 69 -17.18 -5.79 -6.46
CA PRO A 69 -18.01 -5.04 -7.40
C PRO A 69 -18.56 -3.73 -6.82
N ARG A 70 -18.65 -3.61 -5.49
CA ARG A 70 -19.14 -2.41 -4.80
C ARG A 70 -18.06 -1.33 -4.62
N GLY A 71 -16.80 -1.61 -4.95
CA GLY A 71 -15.69 -0.66 -4.84
C GLY A 71 -14.43 -1.25 -4.21
N SER A 72 -13.64 -0.38 -3.58
CA SER A 72 -12.38 -0.75 -2.93
C SER A 72 -12.32 -0.10 -1.55
N ARG A 73 -12.06 -0.89 -0.51
CA ARG A 73 -11.99 -0.44 0.88
C ARG A 73 -10.68 -0.88 1.50
N LEU A 74 -10.25 -0.19 2.57
CA LEU A 74 -9.10 -0.63 3.35
C LEU A 74 -9.42 -1.97 4.04
N THR A 75 -8.42 -2.83 4.17
CA THR A 75 -8.45 -3.99 5.06
C THR A 75 -8.26 -3.54 6.52
N ASP A 76 -8.43 -4.48 7.46
CA ASP A 76 -8.17 -4.25 8.90
C ASP A 76 -6.68 -4.39 9.28
N ALA A 77 -5.80 -4.59 8.30
CA ALA A 77 -4.36 -4.82 8.51
C ALA A 77 -3.61 -3.60 9.06
#